data_AF-A0A0F9BXY9-F1
#
_entry.id   AF-A0A0F9BXY9-F1
#
_cell.length_a   1.000
_cell.length_b   1.000
_cell.length_c   1.000
_cell.angle_alpha   90.00
_cell.angle_beta   90.00
_cell.angle_gamma   90.00
#
_symmetry.space_group_name_H-M   'P 1'
#
loop_
_entity.id
_entity.type
_entity.pdbx_description
1 polymer ?
#
loop_
_entity_poly.entity_id
_entity_poly.type
_entity_poly.pdbx_seq_one_letter_code
_entity_poly.pdbx_strand_id
1 'polypeptide(L)'
;PYAYVKPVRDKKLLRNVARITDVDGAIFEARDTSVTAYAPRIVARTTQTTTAGEPQDYADFLAAEFGTTRTTLRLWLIHGRTTSDAIWAEMLSRQLGDLVSVEVTPIHGGAQVQYDMFVEEMTTTGKGVTGMEMMIGLSPAKNSRMFTLDDDVLGELDGDNEGLLGW
;
A
#
# COMPACT_ATOMS: atom_id res chain seq x y z
N PRO A 1 -10.75 12.53 17.30
CA PRO A 1 -10.57 11.36 18.21
C PRO A 1 -11.32 10.13 17.67
N TYR A 2 -10.61 9.04 17.42
CA TYR A 2 -11.19 7.79 16.89
C TYR A 2 -11.73 6.94 18.04
N ALA A 3 -12.86 6.23 17.83
CA ALA A 3 -13.40 5.33 18.85
C ALA A 3 -12.53 4.06 19.00
N TYR A 4 -11.89 3.64 17.92
CA TYR A 4 -10.98 2.50 17.88
C TYR A 4 -10.05 2.59 16.67
N VAL A 5 -8.76 2.26 16.88
CA VAL A 5 -7.76 2.09 15.81
C VAL A 5 -7.15 0.70 15.97
N LYS A 6 -7.26 -0.13 14.93
CA LYS A 6 -6.64 -1.46 14.92
C LYS A 6 -5.58 -1.55 13.82
N PRO A 7 -4.29 -1.64 14.18
CA PRO A 7 -3.28 -2.03 13.22
C PRO A 7 -3.48 -3.51 12.86
N VAL A 8 -3.59 -3.79 11.57
CA VAL A 8 -3.66 -5.14 11.03
C VAL A 8 -2.40 -5.34 10.18
N ARG A 9 -1.65 -6.40 10.47
CA ARG A 9 -0.57 -6.83 9.57
C ARG A 9 -1.22 -7.61 8.43
N ASP A 10 -1.37 -6.97 7.28
CA ASP A 10 -1.92 -7.62 6.10
C ASP A 10 -0.85 -8.49 5.43
N LYS A 11 -1.16 -9.79 5.30
CA LYS A 11 -0.33 -10.79 4.64
C LYS A 11 -0.81 -11.11 3.22
N LYS A 12 -1.94 -10.55 2.77
CA LYS A 12 -2.53 -10.85 1.45
C LYS A 12 -1.60 -10.47 0.30
N LEU A 13 -0.92 -9.33 0.44
CA LEU A 13 0.02 -8.81 -0.56
C LEU A 13 1.46 -9.31 -0.39
N LEU A 14 1.74 -10.16 0.62
CA LEU A 14 3.08 -10.68 0.87
C LEU A 14 3.55 -11.56 -0.30
N ARG A 15 4.64 -11.17 -0.96
CA ARG A 15 5.37 -11.90 -2.00
C ARG A 15 6.86 -11.79 -1.71
N ASN A 16 7.40 -12.77 -1.01
CA ASN A 16 8.77 -12.78 -0.51
C ASN A 16 9.74 -13.57 -1.41
N VAL A 17 9.25 -14.04 -2.55
CA VAL A 17 10.06 -14.55 -3.66
C VAL A 17 9.56 -13.88 -4.94
N ALA A 18 10.46 -13.27 -5.69
CA ALA A 18 10.17 -12.70 -7.00
C ALA A 18 10.88 -13.49 -8.08
N ARG A 19 10.16 -13.81 -9.15
CA ARG A 19 10.68 -14.50 -10.34
C ARG A 19 10.40 -13.66 -11.57
N ILE A 20 11.47 -13.30 -12.28
CA ILE A 20 11.39 -12.56 -13.52
C ILE A 20 11.88 -13.45 -14.64
N THR A 21 11.07 -13.61 -15.69
CA THR A 21 11.49 -14.24 -16.94
C THR A 21 11.82 -13.15 -17.96
N ASP A 22 13.02 -13.18 -18.53
CA ASP A 22 13.42 -12.24 -19.59
C ASP A 22 12.92 -12.68 -20.99
N VAL A 23 13.30 -11.90 -22.01
CA VAL A 23 12.94 -12.16 -23.42
C VAL A 23 13.45 -13.49 -23.96
N ASP A 24 14.61 -13.92 -23.48
CA ASP A 24 15.29 -15.15 -23.91
C ASP A 24 14.78 -16.38 -23.13
N GLY A 25 13.89 -16.17 -22.16
CA GLY A 25 13.30 -17.21 -21.31
C GLY A 25 14.17 -17.59 -20.10
N ALA A 26 15.24 -16.86 -19.82
CA ALA A 26 16.03 -17.04 -18.61
C ALA A 26 15.24 -16.55 -17.38
N ILE A 27 15.42 -17.24 -16.25
CA ILE A 27 14.68 -16.96 -15.01
C ILE A 27 15.64 -16.39 -13.97
N PHE A 28 15.30 -15.21 -13.47
CA PHE A 28 15.97 -14.50 -12.39
C PHE A 28 15.11 -14.58 -11.14
N GLU A 29 15.72 -14.86 -9.98
CA GLU A 29 15.00 -15.06 -8.73
C GLU A 29 15.65 -14.29 -7.59
N ALA A 30 14.82 -13.51 -6.87
CA ALA A 30 15.20 -12.83 -5.65
C ALA A 30 14.33 -13.30 -4.47
N ARG A 31 14.90 -13.31 -3.27
CA ARG A 31 14.24 -13.79 -2.05
C ARG A 31 14.45 -12.81 -0.91
N ASP A 32 13.35 -12.41 -0.27
CA ASP A 32 13.41 -11.64 0.95
C ASP A 32 13.59 -12.53 2.19
N THR A 33 14.20 -11.97 3.23
CA THR A 33 14.48 -12.66 4.50
C THR A 33 13.21 -13.19 5.19
N SER A 34 12.05 -12.58 4.93
CA SER A 34 10.76 -12.99 5.48
C SER A 34 10.27 -14.36 5.02
N VAL A 35 10.91 -14.98 4.02
CA VAL A 35 10.67 -16.38 3.62
C VAL A 35 10.78 -17.32 4.83
N THR A 36 11.70 -17.03 5.75
CA THR A 36 11.89 -17.81 6.99
C THR A 36 10.67 -17.76 7.91
N ALA A 37 9.98 -16.62 7.97
CA ALA A 37 8.85 -16.39 8.87
C ALA A 37 7.49 -16.73 8.24
N TYR A 38 7.35 -16.65 6.92
CA TYR A 38 6.05 -16.73 6.24
C TYR A 38 5.94 -17.80 5.14
N ALA A 39 6.98 -18.64 4.99
CA ALA A 39 7.15 -19.58 3.89
C ALA A 39 7.24 -18.87 2.51
N PRO A 40 7.75 -19.55 1.46
CA PRO A 40 7.85 -18.96 0.12
C PRO A 40 6.48 -18.58 -0.46
N ARG A 41 6.36 -17.34 -0.94
CA ARG A 41 5.21 -16.77 -1.63
C ARG A 41 5.70 -16.06 -2.88
N ILE A 42 5.45 -16.67 -4.03
CA ILE A 42 6.06 -16.27 -5.29
C ILE A 42 5.19 -15.23 -6.00
N VAL A 43 5.82 -14.16 -6.49
CA VAL A 43 5.32 -13.34 -7.60
C VAL A 43 6.14 -13.65 -8.84
N ALA A 44 5.47 -13.89 -9.96
CA ALA A 44 6.12 -14.15 -11.24
C ALA A 44 5.71 -13.07 -12.25
N ARG A 45 6.68 -12.54 -12.99
CA ARG A 45 6.50 -11.56 -14.07
C ARG A 45 7.40 -11.91 -15.24
N THR A 46 7.03 -11.40 -16.40
CA THR A 46 7.87 -11.39 -17.60
C THR A 46 8.27 -9.94 -17.86
N THR A 47 9.49 -9.74 -18.32
CA THR A 47 10.05 -8.44 -18.73
C THR A 47 10.56 -8.58 -20.16
N GLN A 48 10.53 -7.49 -20.90
CA GLN A 48 11.06 -7.44 -22.27
C GLN A 48 12.39 -6.70 -22.38
N THR A 49 12.98 -6.32 -21.25
CA THR A 49 14.32 -5.77 -21.24
C THR A 49 15.34 -6.74 -21.83
N THR A 50 16.21 -6.19 -22.67
CA THR A 50 17.38 -6.88 -23.22
C THR A 50 18.66 -6.50 -22.45
N THR A 51 18.55 -5.60 -21.48
CA THR A 51 19.67 -5.10 -20.69
C THR A 51 20.09 -6.13 -19.64
N ALA A 52 21.37 -6.49 -19.67
CA ALA A 52 21.93 -7.42 -18.69
C ALA A 52 21.81 -6.85 -17.26
N GLY A 53 21.18 -7.61 -16.37
CA GLY A 53 21.04 -7.26 -14.95
C GLY A 53 19.69 -6.65 -14.58
N GLU A 54 18.97 -6.00 -15.50
CA GLU A 54 17.66 -5.40 -15.20
C GLU A 54 16.60 -6.42 -14.74
N PRO A 55 16.51 -7.65 -15.31
CA PRO A 55 15.60 -8.67 -14.79
C PRO A 55 15.90 -9.05 -13.33
N GLN A 56 17.19 -9.03 -12.94
CA GLN A 56 17.61 -9.31 -11.57
C GLN A 56 17.25 -8.15 -10.64
N ASP A 57 17.56 -6.91 -11.03
CA ASP A 57 17.18 -5.71 -10.26
C ASP A 57 15.67 -5.63 -10.04
N TYR A 58 14.89 -6.02 -11.05
CA TYR A 58 13.43 -6.07 -10.94
C TYR A 58 12.96 -7.16 -9.97
N ALA A 59 13.60 -8.34 -9.99
CA ALA A 59 13.33 -9.38 -9.00
C ALA A 59 13.63 -8.86 -7.58
N ASP A 60 14.79 -8.22 -7.38
CA ASP A 60 15.21 -7.69 -6.09
C ASP A 60 14.26 -6.59 -5.58
N PHE A 61 13.82 -5.68 -6.45
CA PHE A 61 12.81 -4.67 -6.12
C PHE A 61 11.49 -5.30 -5.66
N LEU A 62 10.95 -6.26 -6.42
CA LEU A 62 9.68 -6.91 -6.07
C LEU A 62 9.79 -7.68 -4.75
N ALA A 63 10.90 -8.41 -4.54
CA ALA A 63 11.15 -9.14 -3.31
C ALA A 63 11.26 -8.18 -2.11
N ALA A 64 11.92 -7.04 -2.24
CA ALA A 64 12.03 -6.03 -1.18
C ALA A 64 10.67 -5.33 -0.91
N GLU A 65 9.95 -4.93 -1.95
CA GLU A 65 8.71 -4.17 -1.83
C GLU A 65 7.57 -5.01 -1.25
N PHE A 66 7.45 -6.27 -1.69
CA PHE A 66 6.38 -7.18 -1.28
C PHE A 66 6.81 -8.23 -0.25
N GLY A 67 8.09 -8.28 0.11
CA GLY A 67 8.62 -9.19 1.15
C GLY A 67 8.21 -8.80 2.57
N THR A 68 7.72 -7.59 2.79
CA THR A 68 7.26 -7.15 4.11
C THR A 68 5.74 -7.12 4.21
N THR A 69 5.20 -7.54 5.36
CA THR A 69 3.76 -7.36 5.63
C THR A 69 3.45 -5.89 5.73
N ARG A 70 2.41 -5.43 5.04
CA ARG A 70 1.97 -4.04 5.10
C ARG A 70 1.12 -3.84 6.36
N THR A 71 1.38 -2.76 7.09
CA THR A 71 0.52 -2.33 8.19
C THR A 71 -0.66 -1.59 7.60
N THR A 72 -1.84 -2.18 7.64
CA THR A 72 -3.08 -1.47 7.33
C THR A 72 -3.74 -1.00 8.61
N LEU A 73 -4.40 0.14 8.57
CA LEU A 73 -5.18 0.65 9.69
C LEU A 73 -6.66 0.58 9.34
N ARG A 74 -7.47 0.21 10.32
CA ARG A 74 -8.92 0.37 10.23
C ARG A 74 -9.37 1.30 11.34
N LEU A 75 -9.99 2.39 10.94
CA LEU A 75 -10.52 3.42 11.83
C LEU A 75 -12.02 3.22 11.95
N TRP A 76 -12.52 3.27 13.18
CA TRP A 76 -13.95 3.31 13.46
C TRP A 76 -14.29 4.61 14.16
N LEU A 77 -15.19 5.38 13.56
CA LEU A 77 -15.65 6.67 14.02
C LEU A 77 -17.15 6.60 14.32
N ILE A 78 -17.55 7.21 15.44
CA ILE A 78 -18.95 7.26 15.87
C ILE A 78 -19.30 8.72 16.17
N HIS A 79 -20.25 9.25 15.41
CA HIS A 79 -20.70 10.64 15.52
C HIS A 79 -21.34 10.91 16.90
N GLY A 80 -21.00 12.05 17.51
CA GLY A 80 -21.53 12.49 18.80
C GLY A 80 -20.95 11.79 20.05
N ARG A 81 -20.10 10.76 19.89
CA ARG A 81 -19.41 10.11 21.03
C ARG A 81 -17.96 10.53 21.17
N THR A 82 -17.28 10.67 20.03
CA THR A 82 -15.82 10.85 20.00
C THR A 82 -15.35 11.96 19.08
N THR A 83 -16.19 12.48 18.19
CA THR A 83 -15.83 13.50 17.20
C THR A 83 -16.73 14.71 17.33
N SER A 84 -16.15 15.91 17.22
CA SER A 84 -16.93 17.15 17.03
C SER A 84 -17.56 17.16 15.63
N ASP A 85 -18.60 17.97 15.43
CA ASP A 85 -19.26 18.13 14.14
C ASP A 85 -18.28 18.57 13.03
N ALA A 86 -17.27 19.38 13.38
CA ALA A 86 -16.22 19.81 12.46
C ALA A 86 -15.34 18.65 11.98
N ILE A 87 -14.87 17.80 12.91
CA ILE A 87 -14.08 16.61 12.56
C ILE A 87 -14.94 15.63 11.76
N TRP A 88 -16.21 15.49 12.11
CA TRP A 88 -17.13 14.63 11.38
C TRP A 88 -17.35 15.08 9.94
N ALA A 89 -17.56 16.39 9.72
CA ALA A 89 -17.66 16.98 8.38
C ALA A 89 -16.38 16.77 7.56
N GLU A 90 -15.21 16.90 8.19
CA GLU A 90 -13.93 16.63 7.54
C GLU A 90 -13.82 15.15 7.11
N MET A 91 -14.21 14.22 7.97
CA MET A 91 -14.17 12.78 7.66
C MET A 91 -15.17 12.40 6.55
N LEU A 92 -16.36 13.02 6.54
CA LEU A 92 -17.34 12.85 5.46
C LEU A 92 -16.87 13.43 4.12
N SER A 93 -15.97 14.41 4.13
CA SER A 93 -15.41 15.00 2.91
C SER A 93 -14.32 14.16 2.25
N ARG A 94 -13.80 13.14 2.96
CA ARG A 94 -12.73 12.29 2.45
C ARG A 94 -13.22 11.39 1.32
N GLN A 95 -12.31 11.07 0.41
CA GLN A 95 -12.53 10.22 -0.76
C GLN A 95 -11.54 9.06 -0.78
N LEU A 96 -11.87 8.03 -1.56
CA LEU A 96 -10.91 6.96 -1.86
C LEU A 96 -9.71 7.56 -2.59
N GLY A 97 -8.50 7.14 -2.21
CA GLY A 97 -7.24 7.68 -2.71
C GLY A 97 -6.73 8.93 -1.97
N ASP A 98 -7.49 9.51 -1.05
CA ASP A 98 -7.00 10.62 -0.23
C ASP A 98 -5.82 10.18 0.63
N LEU A 99 -4.80 11.03 0.68
CA LEU A 99 -3.69 10.88 1.62
C LEU A 99 -4.10 11.45 2.98
N VAL A 100 -3.97 10.63 4.03
CA VAL A 100 -4.26 11.00 5.41
C VAL A 100 -3.10 10.62 6.32
N SER A 101 -2.79 11.49 7.28
CA SER A 101 -1.87 11.19 8.36
C SER A 101 -2.66 10.74 9.59
N VAL A 102 -2.35 9.55 10.09
CA VAL A 102 -2.98 8.97 11.28
C VAL A 102 -1.96 8.88 12.40
N GLU A 103 -2.25 9.54 13.50
CA GLU A 103 -1.45 9.43 14.70
C GLU A 103 -2.08 8.43 15.67
N VAL A 104 -1.29 7.45 16.12
CA VAL A 104 -1.74 6.38 17.00
C VAL A 104 -0.91 6.39 18.27
N THR A 105 -1.58 6.59 19.41
CA THR A 105 -0.96 6.42 20.73
C THR A 105 -1.11 4.96 21.18
N PRO A 106 -0.02 4.26 21.53
CA PRO A 106 -0.11 2.87 22.01
C PRO A 106 -0.98 2.74 23.28
N ILE A 107 -1.74 1.65 23.37
CA ILE A 107 -2.71 1.39 24.46
C ILE A 107 -2.04 1.37 25.84
N HIS A 108 -0.78 0.95 25.92
CA HIS A 108 -0.02 0.87 27.18
C HIS A 108 0.81 2.13 27.47
N GLY A 109 0.56 3.24 26.75
CA GLY A 109 1.41 4.42 26.77
C GLY A 109 2.65 4.27 25.87
N GLY A 110 3.34 5.39 25.61
CA GLY A 110 4.50 5.44 24.73
C GLY A 110 4.48 6.66 23.80
N ALA A 111 5.52 6.78 22.99
CA ALA A 111 5.56 7.80 21.94
C ALA A 111 4.44 7.54 20.92
N GLN A 112 3.79 8.62 20.50
CA GLN A 112 2.80 8.59 19.43
C GLN A 112 3.50 8.20 18.13
N VAL A 113 2.87 7.31 17.35
CA VAL A 113 3.38 6.89 16.05
C VAL A 113 2.50 7.50 14.97
N GLN A 114 3.11 8.21 14.04
CA GLN A 114 2.42 8.77 12.88
C GLN A 114 2.57 7.85 11.68
N TYR A 115 1.49 7.71 10.93
CA TYR A 115 1.39 6.89 9.73
C TYR A 115 0.78 7.71 8.60
N ASP A 116 1.48 7.84 7.48
CA ASP A 116 0.90 8.37 6.25
C ASP A 116 0.27 7.24 5.43
N MET A 117 -1.00 7.39 5.10
CA MET A 117 -1.84 6.32 4.59
C MET A 117 -2.79 6.82 3.50
N PHE A 118 -3.12 5.98 2.51
CA PHE A 118 -4.19 6.22 1.56
C PHE A 118 -5.52 5.63 2.05
N VAL A 119 -6.62 6.31 1.75
CA VAL A 119 -7.99 5.81 1.98
C VAL A 119 -8.37 4.81 0.90
N GLU A 120 -8.60 3.55 1.28
CA GLU A 120 -8.91 2.46 0.34
C GLU A 120 -10.34 1.93 0.48
N GLU A 121 -10.95 2.14 1.65
CA GLU A 121 -12.28 1.63 1.97
C GLU A 121 -12.99 2.65 2.84
N MET A 122 -14.24 2.96 2.51
CA MET A 122 -15.12 3.74 3.37
C MET A 122 -16.49 3.09 3.43
N THR A 123 -16.96 2.83 4.63
CA THR A 123 -18.32 2.32 4.86
C THR A 123 -18.98 3.19 5.90
N THR A 124 -20.18 3.68 5.61
CA THR A 124 -21.00 4.43 6.56
C THR A 124 -22.24 3.62 6.90
N THR A 125 -22.52 3.45 8.18
CA THR A 125 -23.68 2.71 8.70
C THR A 125 -24.43 3.55 9.71
N GLY A 126 -25.74 3.29 9.86
CA GLY A 126 -26.62 4.01 10.80
C GLY A 126 -27.74 4.78 10.10
N LYS A 127 -28.72 5.26 10.90
CA LYS A 127 -29.85 6.06 10.42
C LYS A 127 -29.93 7.36 11.22
N GLY A 128 -29.98 8.49 10.52
CA GLY A 128 -30.07 9.81 11.14
C GLY A 128 -28.72 10.34 11.64
N VAL A 129 -28.72 11.56 12.20
CA VAL A 129 -27.49 12.27 12.60
C VAL A 129 -26.87 11.67 13.86
N THR A 130 -27.68 11.09 14.75
CA THR A 130 -27.22 10.48 16.00
C THR A 130 -26.99 8.99 15.82
N GLY A 131 -25.78 8.50 16.12
CA GLY A 131 -25.45 7.07 15.95
C GLY A 131 -25.05 6.67 14.53
N MET A 132 -24.66 7.65 13.70
CA MET A 132 -23.92 7.37 12.48
C MET A 132 -22.52 6.86 12.82
N GLU A 133 -22.13 5.81 12.12
CA GLU A 133 -20.85 5.15 12.23
C GLU A 133 -20.14 5.18 10.88
N MET A 134 -18.85 5.46 10.89
CA MET A 134 -18.00 5.40 9.72
C MET A 134 -16.81 4.48 9.99
N MET A 135 -16.57 3.56 9.06
CA MET A 135 -15.38 2.73 9.02
C MET A 135 -14.53 3.18 7.84
N ILE A 136 -13.26 3.49 8.11
CA ILE A 136 -12.26 3.85 7.10
C ILE A 136 -11.15 2.79 7.11
N GLY A 137 -10.92 2.15 5.96
CA GLY A 137 -9.78 1.27 5.73
C GLY A 137 -8.65 2.02 5.06
N LEU A 138 -7.44 1.86 5.60
CA LEU A 138 -6.26 2.62 5.23
C LEU A 138 -5.09 1.70 4.86
N SER A 139 -4.38 2.04 3.79
CA SER A 139 -3.15 1.38 3.34
C SER A 139 -1.94 2.32 3.47
N PRO A 140 -0.71 1.82 3.66
CA PRO A 140 0.48 2.67 3.71
C PRO A 140 0.65 3.50 2.44
N ALA A 141 0.89 4.80 2.59
CA ALA A 141 1.32 5.66 1.50
C ALA A 141 2.81 5.38 1.18
N LYS A 142 3.07 4.30 0.47
CA LYS A 142 4.40 4.01 -0.09
C LYS A 142 4.50 4.53 -1.51
N ASN A 143 5.52 5.33 -1.77
CA ASN A 143 5.85 5.85 -3.11
C ASN A 143 6.96 5.03 -3.79
N SER A 144 7.08 3.74 -3.49
CA SER A 144 8.03 2.87 -4.19
C SER A 144 7.50 2.57 -5.59
N ARG A 145 8.16 3.09 -6.62
CA ARG A 145 7.95 2.69 -8.01
C ARG A 145 9.31 2.36 -8.61
N MET A 146 9.40 1.22 -9.30
CA MET A 146 10.52 0.92 -10.17
C MET A 146 10.06 1.17 -11.60
N PHE A 147 10.89 1.89 -12.35
CA PHE A 147 10.72 2.07 -13.77
C PHE A 147 11.82 1.25 -14.44
N THR A 148 11.43 0.31 -15.29
CA THR A 148 12.35 -0.32 -16.25
C THR A 148 12.32 0.57 -17.48
N LEU A 149 13.46 1.11 -17.87
CA LEU A 149 13.57 1.90 -19.09
C LEU A 149 13.61 0.90 -20.25
N ASP A 150 12.88 1.14 -21.35
CA ASP A 150 12.87 0.26 -22.53
C ASP A 150 12.26 -1.15 -22.30
N ASP A 151 11.05 -1.21 -21.72
CA ASP A 151 10.27 -2.45 -21.60
C ASP A 151 8.83 -2.26 -22.16
N ASP A 152 8.53 -2.89 -23.30
CA ASP A 152 7.24 -2.78 -24.00
C ASP A 152 6.07 -3.49 -23.27
N VAL A 153 6.37 -4.31 -22.25
CA VAL A 153 5.39 -5.03 -21.43
C VAL A 153 5.11 -4.33 -20.10
N LEU A 154 6.13 -3.72 -19.49
CA LEU A 154 6.02 -3.04 -18.20
C LEU A 154 5.82 -1.52 -18.32
N GLY A 155 6.02 -0.98 -19.52
CA GLY A 155 5.84 0.43 -19.84
C GLY A 155 7.18 1.14 -20.04
N GLU A 156 7.26 1.93 -21.11
CA GLU A 156 8.40 2.79 -21.41
C GLU A 156 8.14 4.21 -20.91
N LEU A 157 9.20 4.93 -20.51
CA LEU A 157 9.11 6.35 -20.24
C LEU A 157 9.12 7.08 -21.59
N ASP A 158 7.93 7.39 -22.10
CA ASP A 158 7.74 8.04 -23.41
C ASP A 158 8.56 9.34 -23.46
N GLY A 159 9.61 9.32 -24.29
CA GLY A 159 10.48 10.46 -24.55
C GLY A 159 9.85 11.51 -25.47
N ASP A 160 8.69 11.22 -26.06
CA ASP A 160 8.07 12.03 -27.09
C ASP A 160 6.83 12.77 -26.56
N ASN A 161 7.09 13.98 -26.04
CA ASN A 161 6.18 15.06 -25.63
C ASN A 161 5.98 15.25 -24.11
N GLU A 162 6.60 16.32 -23.61
CA GLU A 162 6.12 17.17 -22.52
C GLU A 162 5.37 16.48 -21.37
N GLY A 163 6.10 15.71 -20.56
CA GLY A 163 5.91 15.74 -19.10
C GLY A 163 4.58 15.24 -18.54
N LEU A 164 3.86 14.37 -19.24
CA LEU A 164 2.68 13.71 -18.67
C LEU A 164 2.92 12.21 -18.57
N LEU A 165 3.16 11.77 -17.32
CA LEU A 165 2.97 10.38 -16.91
C LEU A 165 1.50 10.00 -17.19
N GLY A 166 1.24 9.39 -18.34
CA GLY A 166 -0.05 8.84 -18.71
C GLY A 166 -0.38 7.63 -17.82
N TRP A 167 -1.59 7.63 -17.26
CA TRP A 167 -2.16 6.55 -16.45
C TRP A 167 -3.00 5.63 -17.30
#